data_AF-A0A150UTR3-F1
#
_entry.id   AF-A0A150UTR3-F1
#
_cell.length_a   1.000
_cell.length_b   1.000
_cell.length_c   1.000
_cell.angle_alpha   90.00
_cell.angle_beta   90.00
_cell.angle_gamma   90.00
#
_symmetry.space_group_name_H-M   'P 1'
#
loop_
_entity.id
_entity.type
_entity.pdbx_description
1 polymer ?
#
loop_
_entity_poly.entity_id
_entity_poly.type
_entity_poly.pdbx_seq_one_letter_code
_entity_poly.pdbx_strand_id
1 'polypeptide(L)'
;MAAITQPPQIQKYRILEPQLGPSYVSRARNILRPYLPEALPLYRRLQFGRFFDTAYIFTNIDCWDAADLARPLGKSSSGHPFLMAFVDRGCRPETEALFFGSWEACGPPVDESGSEDWTAIDHMVGALLSEVKQLPVPESIHRDFSVPEAAPTANGTTDSDERDTVGFSRADYGGHAANPNIMLSGAVHRRTMLVLERLGVISRAYKSGTVPNFTFIFSIDRLPPARELPPGLQWGVLTPEHFPLCNRKPLQ
;
A
#
# COMPACT_ATOMS: atom_id res chain seq x y z
N MET A 1 9.59 16.65 35.15
CA MET A 1 8.43 15.74 35.12
C MET A 1 7.97 15.64 33.69
N ALA A 2 8.38 14.59 32.97
CA ALA A 2 7.95 14.38 31.59
C ALA A 2 6.46 13.98 31.61
N ALA A 3 5.64 14.69 30.85
CA ALA A 3 4.24 14.38 30.70
C ALA A 3 4.10 12.97 30.10
N ILE A 4 3.28 12.13 30.73
CA ILE A 4 2.82 10.89 30.11
C ILE A 4 1.91 11.32 28.96
N THR A 5 2.49 11.52 27.78
CA THR A 5 1.74 11.77 26.55
C THR A 5 0.97 10.50 26.24
N GLN A 6 -0.36 10.54 26.34
CA GLN A 6 -1.19 9.43 25.90
C GLN A 6 -0.81 9.04 24.46
N PRO A 7 -0.78 7.73 24.13
CA PRO A 7 -0.46 7.31 22.78
C PRO A 7 -1.45 7.95 21.80
N PRO A 8 -0.98 8.38 20.61
CA PRO A 8 -1.84 9.04 19.63
C PRO A 8 -2.99 8.11 19.23
N GLN A 9 -4.22 8.58 19.36
CA GLN A 9 -5.41 7.82 19.01
C GLN A 9 -5.50 7.67 17.49
N ILE A 10 -5.59 6.44 16.99
CA ILE A 10 -5.83 6.18 15.58
C ILE A 10 -7.32 6.31 15.29
N GLN A 11 -7.66 7.17 14.35
CA GLN A 11 -9.00 7.38 13.85
C GLN A 11 -9.21 6.59 12.56
N LYS A 12 -10.46 6.15 12.32
CA LYS A 12 -10.86 5.33 11.17
C LYS A 12 -12.02 5.98 10.44
N TYR A 13 -11.86 6.21 9.15
CA TYR A 13 -12.83 6.86 8.27
C TYR A 13 -13.20 5.95 7.11
N ARG A 14 -14.50 5.75 6.86
CA ARG A 14 -14.98 4.89 5.76
C ARG A 14 -15.01 5.68 4.46
N ILE A 15 -14.33 5.19 3.41
CA ILE A 15 -14.18 5.93 2.16
C ILE A 15 -15.48 6.01 1.36
N LEU A 16 -16.31 4.96 1.41
CA LEU A 16 -17.60 4.94 0.69
C LEU A 16 -18.76 5.45 1.56
N GLU A 17 -18.48 6.27 2.58
CA GLU A 17 -19.52 6.96 3.32
C GLU A 17 -20.23 7.99 2.42
N PRO A 18 -21.57 7.89 2.20
CA PRO A 18 -22.26 8.61 1.13
C PRO A 18 -22.10 10.14 1.12
N GLN A 19 -21.81 10.76 2.27
CA GLN A 19 -21.72 12.21 2.40
C GLN A 19 -20.30 12.73 2.63
N LEU A 20 -19.45 11.96 3.31
CA LEU A 20 -18.13 12.42 3.75
C LEU A 20 -16.96 11.75 3.02
N GLY A 21 -17.20 10.61 2.38
CA GLY A 21 -16.19 9.80 1.70
C GLY A 21 -15.29 10.56 0.72
N PRO A 22 -15.86 11.26 -0.29
CA PRO A 22 -15.08 12.06 -1.24
C PRO A 22 -14.25 13.17 -0.57
N SER A 23 -14.78 13.78 0.49
CA SER A 23 -14.11 14.83 1.25
C SER A 23 -12.91 14.27 2.03
N TYR A 24 -13.03 13.07 2.61
CA TYR A 24 -11.90 12.38 3.24
C TYR A 24 -10.77 12.09 2.24
N VAL A 25 -11.10 11.55 1.06
CA VAL A 25 -10.10 11.25 0.03
C VAL A 25 -9.41 12.54 -0.46
N SER A 26 -10.17 13.61 -0.68
CA SER A 26 -9.62 14.91 -1.07
C SER A 26 -8.69 15.49 0.01
N ARG A 27 -9.12 15.46 1.27
CA ARG A 27 -8.32 15.92 2.43
C ARG A 27 -7.03 15.13 2.57
N ALA A 28 -7.12 13.80 2.52
CA ALA A 28 -5.98 12.89 2.56
C ALA A 28 -4.94 13.26 1.50
N ARG A 29 -5.38 13.44 0.25
CA ARG A 29 -4.49 13.81 -0.85
C ARG A 29 -3.84 15.17 -0.63
N ASN A 30 -4.56 16.16 -0.10
CA ASN A 30 -3.98 17.46 0.18
C ASN A 30 -2.93 17.40 1.31
N ILE A 31 -3.13 16.55 2.33
CA ILE A 31 -2.16 16.29 3.39
C ILE A 31 -0.91 15.60 2.85
N LEU A 32 -1.06 14.62 1.95
CA LEU A 32 0.04 13.83 1.40
C LEU A 32 0.84 14.57 0.33
N ARG A 33 0.25 15.55 -0.36
CA ARG A 33 0.86 16.25 -1.50
C ARG A 33 2.24 16.87 -1.20
N PRO A 34 2.48 17.54 -0.05
CA PRO A 34 3.79 18.07 0.29
C PRO A 34 4.87 17.02 0.54
N TYR A 35 4.49 15.76 0.75
CA TYR A 35 5.38 14.63 1.01
C TYR A 35 5.62 13.76 -0.23
N LEU A 36 5.34 14.28 -1.42
CA LEU A 36 5.78 13.63 -2.65
C LEU A 36 7.28 13.89 -2.85
N PRO A 37 8.07 12.87 -3.24
CA PRO A 37 7.62 11.58 -3.78
C PRO A 37 7.35 10.45 -2.78
N GLU A 38 7.73 10.57 -1.52
CA GLU A 38 7.68 9.47 -0.54
C GLU A 38 6.25 8.92 -0.35
N ALA A 39 5.26 9.82 -0.30
CA ALA A 39 3.85 9.47 -0.17
C ALA A 39 3.19 8.98 -1.48
N LEU A 40 3.94 8.84 -2.59
CA LEU A 40 3.38 8.60 -3.93
C LEU A 40 2.48 7.35 -4.02
N PRO A 41 2.83 6.16 -3.46
CA PRO A 41 1.98 4.99 -3.55
C PRO A 41 0.59 5.21 -2.95
N LEU A 42 0.53 5.75 -1.73
CA LEU A 42 -0.72 6.06 -1.06
C LEU A 42 -1.48 7.19 -1.78
N TYR A 43 -0.79 8.25 -2.20
CA TYR A 43 -1.39 9.37 -2.92
C TYR A 43 -2.09 8.91 -4.21
N ARG A 44 -1.45 8.05 -5.00
CA ARG A 44 -2.01 7.53 -6.25
C ARG A 44 -3.16 6.56 -6.00
N ARG A 45 -3.06 5.72 -4.98
CA ARG A 45 -4.19 4.86 -4.56
C ARG A 45 -5.42 5.69 -4.22
N LEU A 46 -5.25 6.80 -3.52
CA LEU A 46 -6.35 7.70 -3.20
C LEU A 46 -6.84 8.50 -4.41
N GLN A 47 -5.98 8.75 -5.40
CA GLN A 47 -6.34 9.51 -6.60
C GLN A 47 -7.14 8.69 -7.62
N PHE A 48 -6.76 7.43 -7.84
CA PHE A 48 -7.28 6.61 -8.93
C PHE A 48 -7.77 5.23 -8.48
N GLY A 49 -7.74 4.95 -7.19
CA GLY A 49 -8.13 3.65 -6.66
C GLY A 49 -9.61 3.38 -6.84
N ARG A 50 -9.93 2.13 -7.16
CA ARG A 50 -11.25 1.56 -6.94
C ARG A 50 -11.37 1.20 -5.46
N PHE A 51 -12.37 1.75 -4.79
CA PHE A 51 -12.65 1.48 -3.38
C PHE A 51 -13.82 0.51 -3.26
N PHE A 52 -13.70 -0.49 -2.37
CA PHE A 52 -14.81 -1.37 -2.02
C PHE A 52 -15.48 -0.90 -0.72
N ASP A 53 -16.58 -1.54 -0.35
CA ASP A 53 -17.35 -1.19 0.85
C ASP A 53 -16.56 -1.34 2.16
N THR A 54 -15.44 -2.06 2.12
CA THR A 54 -14.51 -2.30 3.21
C THR A 54 -13.29 -1.38 3.20
N ALA A 55 -13.30 -0.33 2.36
CA ALA A 55 -12.20 0.62 2.26
C ALA A 55 -12.24 1.69 3.36
N TYR A 56 -11.13 1.84 4.08
CA TYR A 56 -10.94 2.79 5.17
C TYR A 56 -9.67 3.62 4.99
N ILE A 57 -9.70 4.83 5.54
CA ILE A 57 -8.52 5.64 5.85
C ILE A 57 -8.30 5.59 7.36
N PHE A 58 -7.08 5.29 7.77
CA PHE A 58 -6.63 5.37 9.15
C PHE A 58 -5.63 6.50 9.30
N THR A 59 -5.72 7.28 10.37
CA THR A 59 -4.75 8.35 10.66
C THR A 59 -4.81 8.79 12.12
N ASN A 60 -3.73 9.35 12.64
CA ASN A 60 -3.70 10.03 13.94
C ASN A 60 -3.81 11.56 13.81
N ILE A 61 -4.05 12.09 12.61
CA ILE A 61 -4.22 13.53 12.41
C ILE A 61 -5.64 13.92 12.81
N ASP A 62 -5.75 14.80 13.80
CA ASP A 62 -6.99 15.48 14.16
C ASP A 62 -7.29 16.56 13.11
N CYS A 63 -8.37 16.40 12.32
CA CYS A 63 -9.03 17.45 11.50
C CYS A 63 -9.95 16.87 10.40
N TRP A 64 -10.80 15.91 10.75
CA TRP A 64 -11.67 15.24 9.77
C TRP A 64 -13.16 15.47 10.02
N ASP A 65 -13.52 16.31 10.99
CA ASP A 65 -14.89 16.78 11.15
C ASP A 65 -15.31 17.62 9.94
N ALA A 66 -16.61 17.62 9.62
CA ALA A 66 -17.15 18.32 8.46
C ALA A 66 -16.73 19.81 8.39
N ALA A 67 -16.59 20.46 9.55
CA ALA A 67 -16.15 21.84 9.66
C ALA A 67 -14.67 22.05 9.28
N ASP A 68 -13.80 21.06 9.53
CA ASP A 68 -12.36 21.12 9.25
C ASP A 68 -12.01 20.64 7.84
N LEU A 69 -12.81 19.74 7.26
CA LEU A 69 -12.69 19.34 5.85
C LEU A 69 -12.84 20.53 4.89
N ALA A 70 -13.65 21.52 5.27
CA ALA A 70 -13.86 22.74 4.50
C ALA A 70 -12.73 23.79 4.64
N ARG A 71 -11.84 23.65 5.64
CA ARG A 71 -10.76 24.61 5.89
C ARG A 71 -9.52 24.28 5.06
N PRO A 72 -8.85 25.28 4.44
CA PRO A 72 -7.54 25.07 3.84
C PRO A 72 -6.57 24.49 4.87
N LEU A 73 -5.80 23.48 4.48
CA LEU A 73 -4.70 22.99 5.31
C LEU A 73 -3.70 24.14 5.49
N GLY A 74 -3.63 24.70 6.69
CA GLY A 74 -2.47 25.49 7.08
C GLY A 74 -1.21 24.62 7.03
N LYS A 75 -0.02 25.23 6.93
CA LYS A 75 1.22 24.49 7.16
C LYS A 75 1.13 23.89 8.56
N SER A 76 0.96 22.57 8.67
CA SER A 76 0.90 21.90 9.97
C SER A 76 2.23 22.19 10.69
N SER A 77 2.13 22.98 11.75
CA SER A 77 3.26 23.48 12.55
C SER A 77 3.57 22.59 13.75
N SER A 78 2.91 21.45 13.90
CA SER A 78 3.27 20.48 14.93
C SER A 78 4.36 19.57 14.37
N GLY A 79 5.60 19.72 14.84
CA GLY A 79 6.71 18.80 14.56
C GLY A 79 6.52 17.37 15.10
N HIS A 80 5.27 16.94 15.32
CA HIS A 80 4.92 15.61 15.80
C HIS A 80 4.75 14.64 14.63
N PRO A 81 5.15 13.37 14.80
CA PRO A 81 4.97 12.35 13.78
C PRO A 81 3.47 12.13 13.49
N PHE A 82 3.16 11.83 12.23
CA PHE A 82 1.83 11.37 11.86
C PHE A 82 1.93 10.18 10.91
N LEU A 83 0.86 9.40 10.85
CA LEU A 83 0.67 8.36 9.86
C LEU A 83 -0.68 8.49 9.16
N MET A 84 -0.71 7.95 7.95
CA MET A 84 -1.93 7.74 7.19
C MET A 84 -1.85 6.38 6.49
N ALA A 85 -2.92 5.62 6.55
CA ALA A 85 -3.02 4.35 5.85
C ALA A 85 -4.35 4.23 5.11
N PHE A 86 -4.29 3.75 3.87
CA PHE A 86 -5.42 3.16 3.17
C PHE A 86 -5.45 1.67 3.49
N VAL A 87 -6.61 1.15 3.88
CA VAL A 87 -6.79 -0.29 4.13
C VAL A 87 -8.13 -0.74 3.56
N ASP A 88 -8.11 -1.80 2.77
CA ASP A 88 -9.28 -2.45 2.21
C ASP A 88 -9.08 -3.97 2.19
N ARG A 89 -9.67 -4.66 3.18
CA ARG A 89 -9.58 -6.12 3.32
C ARG A 89 -10.33 -6.88 2.22
N GLY A 90 -11.17 -6.18 1.45
CA GLY A 90 -11.90 -6.72 0.30
C GLY A 90 -11.04 -6.93 -0.94
N CYS A 91 -9.86 -6.32 -1.02
CA CYS A 91 -8.96 -6.47 -2.15
C CYS A 91 -8.24 -7.84 -2.21
N ARG A 92 -8.43 -8.73 -1.23
CA ARG A 92 -7.69 -9.99 -1.16
C ARG A 92 -7.80 -10.85 -2.42
N PRO A 93 -6.71 -11.56 -2.80
CA PRO A 93 -5.34 -11.52 -2.24
C PRO A 93 -4.45 -10.38 -2.75
N GLU A 94 -4.99 -9.34 -3.39
CA GLU A 94 -4.21 -8.20 -3.87
C GLU A 94 -3.75 -7.28 -2.72
N THR A 95 -3.15 -6.13 -3.05
CA THR A 95 -2.72 -5.13 -2.07
C THR A 95 -3.90 -4.62 -1.23
N GLU A 96 -3.93 -5.02 0.04
CA GLU A 96 -4.95 -4.64 1.01
C GLU A 96 -4.61 -3.31 1.69
N ALA A 97 -3.33 -3.01 1.90
CA ALA A 97 -2.91 -1.83 2.63
C ALA A 97 -1.79 -1.03 1.95
N LEU A 98 -1.86 0.29 2.09
CA LEU A 98 -0.79 1.23 1.75
C LEU A 98 -0.70 2.24 2.88
N PHE A 99 0.50 2.56 3.33
CA PHE A 99 0.71 3.50 4.42
C PHE A 99 1.83 4.48 4.11
N PHE A 100 1.75 5.61 4.79
CA PHE A 100 2.76 6.66 4.78
C PHE A 100 2.89 7.20 6.21
N GLY A 101 4.12 7.25 6.71
CA GLY A 101 4.46 7.99 7.92
C GLY A 101 5.24 9.25 7.59
N SER A 102 5.03 10.35 8.32
CA SER A 102 5.78 11.60 8.10
C SER A 102 7.30 11.43 8.28
N TRP A 103 7.71 10.44 9.07
CA TRP A 103 9.12 10.05 9.25
C TRP A 103 9.75 9.46 7.97
N GLU A 104 8.96 9.04 6.99
CA GLU A 104 9.50 8.57 5.71
C GLU A 104 10.21 9.70 4.97
N ALA A 105 9.67 10.93 5.01
CA ALA A 105 10.28 12.12 4.41
C ALA A 105 11.40 12.70 5.28
N CYS A 106 11.13 13.00 6.56
CA CYS A 106 12.07 13.69 7.45
C CYS A 106 12.11 13.09 8.85
N GLY A 107 12.21 11.76 8.95
CA GLY A 107 12.25 11.05 10.23
C GLY A 107 13.58 11.18 10.99
N PRO A 108 13.61 10.73 12.26
CA PRO A 108 14.83 10.69 13.05
C PRO A 108 15.93 9.88 12.34
N PRO A 109 17.21 10.11 12.68
CA PRO A 109 18.32 9.32 12.16
C PRO A 109 18.07 7.81 12.33
N VAL A 110 18.42 7.04 11.30
CA VAL A 110 18.12 5.60 11.22
C VAL A 110 18.96 4.79 12.24
N ASP A 111 20.11 5.33 12.61
CA ASP A 111 21.10 4.80 13.55
C ASP A 111 20.75 5.05 15.03
N GLU A 112 19.82 5.97 15.32
CA GLU A 112 19.37 6.27 16.69
C GLU A 112 18.12 5.46 17.08
N SER A 113 18.11 4.17 16.76
CA SER A 113 17.04 3.25 17.17
C SER A 113 16.92 3.24 18.70
N GLY A 114 15.90 3.92 19.23
CA GLY A 114 15.71 4.10 20.67
C GLY A 114 15.47 5.54 21.13
N SER A 115 15.49 6.53 20.23
CA SER A 115 15.02 7.87 20.57
C SER A 115 13.55 7.87 21.01
N GLU A 116 13.14 8.86 21.81
CA GLU A 116 11.74 9.03 22.22
C GLU A 116 10.80 9.14 21.01
N ASP A 117 11.29 9.73 19.92
CA ASP A 117 10.56 9.83 18.65
C ASP A 117 10.31 8.47 18.00
N TRP A 118 11.31 7.58 17.96
CA TRP A 118 11.11 6.22 17.43
C TRP A 118 10.15 5.40 18.29
N THR A 119 10.17 5.59 19.61
CA THR A 119 9.22 4.94 20.53
C THR A 119 7.79 5.42 20.27
N ALA A 120 7.60 6.72 20.04
CA ALA A 120 6.30 7.28 19.69
C ALA A 120 5.79 6.75 18.34
N ILE A 121 6.68 6.62 17.34
CA ILE A 121 6.36 6.03 16.03
C ILE A 121 5.96 4.56 16.19
N ASP A 122 6.69 3.78 16.98
CA ASP A 122 6.40 2.36 17.23
C ASP A 122 5.02 2.18 17.86
N HIS A 123 4.68 2.99 18.88
CA HIS A 123 3.34 2.99 19.47
C HIS A 123 2.25 3.35 18.46
N MET A 124 2.49 4.34 17.60
CA MET A 124 1.53 4.79 16.60
C MET A 124 1.26 3.71 15.54
N VAL A 125 2.31 3.07 15.02
CA VAL A 125 2.18 1.96 14.07
C VAL A 125 1.55 0.74 14.75
N GLY A 126 1.92 0.44 15.99
CA GLY A 126 1.30 -0.65 16.76
C GLY A 126 -0.20 -0.44 16.99
N ALA A 127 -0.62 0.80 17.29
CA ALA A 127 -2.03 1.16 17.41
C ALA A 127 -2.77 1.01 16.08
N LEU A 128 -2.17 1.45 14.96
CA LEU A 128 -2.74 1.27 13.62
C LEU A 128 -2.98 -0.22 13.32
N LEU A 129 -1.98 -1.06 13.55
CA LEU A 129 -2.07 -2.49 13.28
C LEU A 129 -3.12 -3.16 14.17
N SER A 130 -3.25 -2.72 15.42
CA SER A 130 -4.29 -3.19 16.34
C SER A 130 -5.69 -2.84 15.85
N GLU A 131 -5.91 -1.65 15.32
CA GLU A 131 -7.17 -1.24 14.71
C GLU A 131 -7.48 -2.02 13.43
N VAL A 132 -6.48 -2.22 12.57
CA VAL A 132 -6.63 -2.98 11.33
C VAL A 132 -6.96 -4.45 11.60
N LYS A 133 -6.39 -5.03 12.66
CA LYS A 133 -6.67 -6.41 13.08
C LYS A 133 -8.14 -6.63 13.46
N GLN A 134 -8.83 -5.59 13.91
CA GLN A 134 -10.26 -5.65 14.27
C GLN A 134 -11.20 -5.56 13.06
N LEU A 135 -10.69 -5.28 11.86
CA LEU A 135 -11.52 -5.20 10.66
C LEU A 135 -12.06 -6.58 10.27
N PRO A 136 -13.32 -6.65 9.79
CA PRO A 136 -13.84 -7.87 9.21
C PRO A 136 -13.02 -8.26 7.98
N VAL A 137 -12.87 -9.55 7.75
CA VAL A 137 -12.20 -10.11 6.57
C VAL A 137 -13.28 -10.64 5.64
N PRO A 138 -13.68 -9.88 4.60
CA PRO A 138 -14.67 -10.34 3.63
C PRO A 138 -14.11 -11.51 2.80
N GLU A 139 -15.01 -12.23 2.14
CA GLU A 139 -14.65 -13.29 1.21
C GLU A 139 -13.79 -12.72 0.06
N SER A 140 -12.74 -13.45 -0.33
CA SER A 140 -11.83 -13.04 -1.40
C SER A 140 -12.60 -12.82 -2.71
N ILE A 141 -12.31 -11.72 -3.41
CA ILE A 141 -12.87 -11.45 -4.75
C ILE A 141 -12.36 -12.45 -5.79
N HIS A 142 -11.25 -13.14 -5.49
CA HIS A 142 -10.65 -14.16 -6.33
C HIS A 142 -11.01 -15.57 -5.86
N ARG A 143 -12.32 -15.84 -5.76
CA ARG A 143 -12.94 -17.09 -5.26
C ARG A 143 -12.45 -18.38 -5.95
N ASP A 144 -11.89 -18.24 -7.16
CA ASP A 144 -11.40 -19.33 -8.01
C ASP A 144 -9.93 -19.74 -7.75
N PHE A 145 -9.25 -19.15 -6.75
CA PHE A 145 -7.95 -19.65 -6.29
C PHE A 145 -8.05 -20.85 -5.34
N SER A 146 -9.25 -21.36 -5.09
CA SER A 146 -9.43 -22.73 -4.56
C SER A 146 -8.61 -23.65 -5.44
N VAL A 147 -7.41 -24.06 -5.01
CA VAL A 147 -6.50 -24.91 -5.78
C VAL A 147 -7.30 -26.15 -6.18
N PRO A 148 -7.70 -26.32 -7.46
CA PRO A 148 -8.14 -27.62 -7.91
C PRO A 148 -6.91 -28.50 -7.70
N GLU A 149 -7.08 -29.62 -7.01
CA GLU A 149 -6.05 -30.65 -6.84
C GLU A 149 -5.37 -30.84 -8.21
N ALA A 150 -4.17 -30.30 -8.37
CA ALA A 150 -3.58 -30.12 -9.69
C ALA A 150 -3.31 -31.50 -10.27
N ALA A 151 -3.98 -31.84 -11.38
CA ALA A 151 -3.68 -33.06 -12.11
C ALA A 151 -2.18 -33.04 -12.47
N PRO A 152 -1.42 -34.10 -12.15
CA PRO A 152 0.02 -34.11 -12.39
C PRO A 152 0.29 -33.93 -13.88
N THR A 153 1.10 -32.92 -14.22
CA THR A 153 1.60 -32.80 -15.60
C THR A 153 2.59 -33.94 -15.87
N ALA A 154 2.79 -34.28 -17.15
CA ALA A 154 3.61 -35.40 -17.59
C ALA A 154 5.08 -35.40 -17.09
N ASN A 155 5.56 -34.29 -16.50
CA ASN A 155 6.90 -34.13 -15.94
C ASN A 155 6.96 -34.11 -14.40
N GLY A 156 5.85 -34.38 -13.70
CA GLY A 156 5.82 -34.44 -12.23
C GLY A 156 5.90 -33.08 -11.52
N THR A 157 5.95 -31.97 -12.27
CA THR A 157 5.80 -30.60 -11.75
C THR A 157 4.32 -30.22 -11.80
N THR A 158 3.75 -29.82 -10.67
CA THR A 158 2.39 -29.27 -10.67
C THR A 158 2.45 -27.81 -11.15
N ASP A 159 1.41 -27.33 -11.84
CA ASP A 159 1.28 -25.90 -12.24
C ASP A 159 1.32 -24.96 -11.00
N SER A 160 1.11 -25.51 -9.80
CA SER A 160 1.27 -24.84 -8.50
C SER A 160 2.71 -24.68 -8.02
N ASP A 161 3.71 -25.28 -8.68
CA ASP A 161 5.13 -25.15 -8.33
C ASP A 161 5.87 -24.10 -9.17
N GLU A 162 5.27 -23.61 -10.26
CA GLU A 162 5.84 -22.51 -11.03
C GLU A 162 5.88 -21.25 -10.16
N ARG A 163 7.09 -20.68 -10.04
CA ARG A 163 7.33 -19.44 -9.29
C ARG A 163 7.37 -18.27 -10.25
N ASP A 164 6.74 -17.18 -9.85
CA ASP A 164 6.79 -15.93 -10.59
C ASP A 164 8.15 -15.21 -10.45
N THR A 165 8.26 -14.02 -11.04
CA THR A 165 9.49 -13.19 -11.01
C THR A 165 9.92 -12.77 -9.61
N VAL A 166 9.02 -12.83 -8.62
CA VAL A 166 9.30 -12.51 -7.23
C VAL A 166 9.38 -13.76 -6.35
N GLY A 167 9.35 -14.95 -6.97
CA GLY A 167 9.59 -16.24 -6.33
C GLY A 167 8.38 -16.88 -5.67
N PHE A 168 7.16 -16.36 -5.88
CA PHE A 168 5.92 -16.91 -5.31
C PHE A 168 5.23 -17.87 -6.28
N SER A 169 4.68 -18.95 -5.74
CA SER A 169 3.82 -19.86 -6.50
C SER A 169 2.33 -19.57 -6.28
N ARG A 170 1.48 -20.13 -7.13
CA ARG A 170 0.02 -20.06 -6.95
C ARG A 170 -0.44 -20.60 -5.58
N ALA A 171 0.25 -21.62 -5.05
CA ALA A 171 -0.03 -22.17 -3.74
C ALA A 171 0.34 -21.19 -2.61
N ASP A 172 1.42 -20.43 -2.75
CA ASP A 172 1.79 -19.40 -1.77
C ASP A 172 0.73 -18.28 -1.71
N TYR A 173 0.24 -17.82 -2.87
CA TYR A 173 -0.86 -16.85 -2.94
C TYR A 173 -2.16 -17.40 -2.36
N GLY A 174 -2.47 -18.68 -2.60
CA GLY A 174 -3.61 -19.37 -1.99
C GLY A 174 -3.49 -19.49 -0.47
N GLY A 175 -2.30 -19.82 0.03
CA GLY A 175 -2.00 -19.87 1.47
C GLY A 175 -2.12 -18.51 2.17
N HIS A 176 -1.72 -17.43 1.49
CA HIS A 176 -1.97 -16.05 1.93
C HIS A 176 -3.48 -15.78 2.00
N ALA A 177 -4.20 -16.03 0.90
CA ALA A 177 -5.62 -15.74 0.79
C ALA A 177 -6.42 -16.45 1.89
N ALA A 178 -6.06 -17.69 2.20
CA ALA A 178 -6.69 -18.53 3.21
C ALA A 178 -6.38 -18.10 4.65
N ASN A 179 -5.34 -17.29 4.91
CA ASN A 179 -4.97 -16.87 6.26
C ASN A 179 -5.47 -15.44 6.56
N PRO A 180 -6.55 -15.28 7.35
CA PRO A 180 -7.12 -13.96 7.67
C PRO A 180 -6.20 -13.07 8.51
N ASN A 181 -5.13 -13.63 9.11
CA ASN A 181 -4.17 -12.88 9.92
C ASN A 181 -3.01 -12.29 9.10
N ILE A 182 -2.88 -12.63 7.81
CA ILE A 182 -1.81 -12.11 6.95
C ILE A 182 -2.39 -11.09 6.00
N MET A 183 -1.99 -9.83 6.12
CA MET A 183 -2.42 -8.76 5.21
C MET A 183 -1.33 -8.44 4.19
N LEU A 184 -1.68 -8.33 2.89
CA LEU A 184 -0.72 -7.87 1.88
C LEU A 184 -0.65 -6.34 1.89
N SER A 185 0.50 -5.81 2.30
CA SER A 185 0.84 -4.41 2.10
C SER A 185 1.48 -4.20 0.73
N GLY A 186 1.21 -3.05 0.11
CA GLY A 186 2.00 -2.58 -1.02
C GLY A 186 3.41 -2.16 -0.58
N ALA A 187 4.15 -1.50 -1.47
CA ALA A 187 5.52 -1.07 -1.20
C ALA A 187 5.60 -0.24 0.10
N VAL A 188 6.47 -0.68 1.00
CA VAL A 188 6.71 -0.06 2.31
C VAL A 188 8.05 0.65 2.30
N HIS A 189 8.08 1.90 2.75
CA HIS A 189 9.33 2.65 2.86
C HIS A 189 10.29 1.99 3.87
N ARG A 190 11.60 2.02 3.57
CA ARG A 190 12.64 1.39 4.40
C ARG A 190 12.58 1.81 5.88
N ARG A 191 12.30 3.09 6.16
CA ARG A 191 12.17 3.58 7.55
C ARG A 191 10.99 2.94 8.29
N THR A 192 9.87 2.72 7.60
CA THR A 192 8.69 2.07 8.16
C THR A 192 8.89 0.56 8.30
N MET A 193 9.66 -0.06 7.41
CA MET A 193 10.06 -1.47 7.57
C MET A 193 10.77 -1.73 8.90
N LEU A 194 11.66 -0.84 9.33
CA LEU A 194 12.36 -0.97 10.62
C LEU A 194 11.39 -0.97 11.80
N VAL A 195 10.32 -0.17 11.73
CA VAL A 195 9.26 -0.14 12.75
C VAL A 195 8.52 -1.49 12.77
N LEU A 196 8.12 -2.00 11.61
CA LEU A 196 7.42 -3.28 11.48
C LEU A 196 8.29 -4.46 11.95
N GLU A 197 9.60 -4.41 11.70
CA GLU A 197 10.57 -5.38 12.21
C GLU A 197 10.65 -5.37 13.74
N ARG A 198 10.78 -4.18 14.35
CA ARG A 198 10.81 -4.02 15.81
C ARG A 198 9.52 -4.51 16.48
N LEU A 199 8.38 -4.24 15.85
CA LEU A 199 7.07 -4.70 16.33
C LEU A 199 6.85 -6.21 16.11
N GLY A 200 7.72 -6.90 15.36
CA GLY A 200 7.64 -8.35 15.16
C GLY A 200 6.44 -8.80 14.32
N VAL A 201 5.90 -7.92 13.47
CA VAL A 201 4.66 -8.16 12.71
C VAL A 201 4.89 -8.68 11.28
N ILE A 202 6.14 -8.83 10.87
CA ILE A 202 6.49 -9.34 9.55
C ILE A 202 6.46 -10.88 9.55
N SER A 203 5.61 -11.45 8.71
CA SER A 203 5.54 -12.90 8.53
C SER A 203 6.80 -13.43 7.86
N ARG A 204 7.49 -14.36 8.53
CA ARG A 204 8.66 -15.07 7.96
C ARG A 204 8.30 -16.34 7.20
N ALA A 205 7.01 -16.71 7.17
CA ALA A 205 6.53 -17.87 6.44
C ALA A 205 6.68 -17.71 4.91
N TYR A 206 6.80 -16.48 4.43
CA TYR A 206 6.94 -16.13 3.02
C TYR A 206 8.31 -15.47 2.83
N LYS A 207 9.21 -16.11 2.08
CA LYS A 207 10.62 -15.69 1.94
C LYS A 207 10.82 -14.37 1.17
N SER A 208 9.79 -13.87 0.51
CA SER A 208 9.83 -12.80 -0.48
C SER A 208 9.22 -11.47 -0.01
N GLY A 209 8.72 -11.39 1.24
CA GLY A 209 8.03 -10.21 1.77
C GLY A 209 8.91 -9.00 2.10
N THR A 210 10.24 -9.12 2.05
CA THR A 210 11.21 -8.07 2.42
C THR A 210 12.22 -7.77 1.31
N VAL A 211 11.91 -8.11 0.06
CA VAL A 211 12.79 -7.81 -1.07
C VAL A 211 12.80 -6.29 -1.33
N PRO A 212 13.97 -5.64 -1.44
CA PRO A 212 14.04 -4.22 -1.75
C PRO A 212 13.32 -3.88 -3.06
N ASN A 213 12.39 -2.94 -2.99
CA ASN A 213 11.72 -2.36 -4.15
C ASN A 213 12.23 -0.93 -4.37
N PHE A 214 12.64 -0.61 -5.60
CA PHE A 214 13.13 0.70 -5.99
C PHE A 214 12.09 1.42 -6.84
N THR A 215 11.66 2.60 -6.38
CA THR A 215 10.79 3.48 -7.16
C THR A 215 11.64 4.52 -7.87
N PHE A 216 11.54 4.57 -9.20
CA PHE A 216 12.23 5.57 -10.02
C PHE A 216 11.22 6.59 -10.52
N ILE A 217 11.56 7.88 -10.41
CA ILE A 217 10.71 8.99 -10.82
C ILE A 217 11.42 9.77 -11.90
N PHE A 218 10.76 9.87 -13.05
CA PHE A 218 11.28 10.57 -14.21
C PHE A 218 10.39 11.78 -14.49
N SER A 219 11.03 12.91 -14.80
CA SER A 219 10.32 14.05 -15.39
C SER A 219 10.19 13.77 -16.88
N ILE A 220 8.96 13.75 -17.38
CA ILE A 220 8.67 13.50 -18.80
C ILE A 220 9.38 14.54 -19.68
N ASP A 221 9.41 15.80 -19.25
CA ASP A 221 10.06 16.91 -19.96
C ASP A 221 11.59 16.77 -20.05
N ARG A 222 12.18 15.87 -19.25
CA ARG A 222 13.62 15.59 -19.21
C ARG A 222 13.97 14.22 -19.78
N LEU A 223 13.00 13.48 -20.29
CA LEU A 223 13.28 12.23 -20.98
C LEU A 223 14.03 12.52 -22.28
N PRO A 224 14.99 11.67 -22.67
CA PRO A 224 15.60 11.77 -23.99
C PRO A 224 14.52 11.69 -25.07
N PRO A 225 14.71 12.36 -26.22
CA PRO A 225 13.78 12.28 -27.33
C PRO A 225 13.54 10.81 -27.72
N ALA A 226 12.30 10.52 -28.11
CA ALA A 226 11.92 9.16 -28.51
C ALA A 226 12.86 8.66 -29.62
N ARG A 227 13.33 7.42 -29.46
CA ARG A 227 14.09 6.75 -30.53
C ARG A 227 13.20 6.62 -31.77
N GLU A 228 13.82 6.77 -32.94
CA GLU A 228 13.16 6.43 -34.20
C GLU A 228 12.73 4.95 -34.15
N LEU A 229 11.49 4.69 -34.57
CA LEU A 229 10.97 3.34 -34.63
C LEU A 229 11.62 2.59 -35.81
N PRO A 230 11.84 1.26 -35.69
CA PRO A 230 12.20 0.44 -36.82
C PRO A 230 11.23 0.60 -38.01
N PRO A 231 11.69 0.40 -39.26
CA PRO A 231 10.82 0.44 -40.43
C PRO A 231 9.57 -0.44 -40.27
N GLY A 232 8.39 0.12 -40.57
CA GLY A 232 7.11 -0.57 -40.45
C GLY A 232 6.41 -0.43 -39.09
N LEU A 233 7.01 0.25 -38.11
CA LEU A 233 6.38 0.56 -36.83
C LEU A 233 6.04 2.05 -36.72
N GLN A 234 4.88 2.36 -36.12
CA GLN A 234 4.42 3.72 -35.86
C GLN A 234 3.98 3.87 -34.40
N TRP A 235 4.26 5.04 -33.82
CA TRP A 235 3.66 5.42 -32.54
C TRP A 235 2.17 5.68 -32.78
N GLY A 236 1.30 5.12 -31.95
CA GLY A 236 -0.14 5.25 -32.08
C GLY A 236 -0.82 5.33 -30.71
N VAL A 237 -2.03 5.86 -30.69
CA VAL A 237 -2.86 5.86 -29.49
C VAL A 237 -3.38 4.44 -29.27
N LEU A 238 -3.20 3.92 -28.05
CA LEU A 238 -3.76 2.63 -27.67
C LEU A 238 -5.29 2.79 -27.53
N THR A 239 -6.05 2.12 -28.40
CA THR A 239 -7.51 2.04 -28.31
C THR A 239 -7.90 0.68 -27.73
N PRO A 240 -9.13 0.50 -27.20
CA PRO A 240 -9.56 -0.77 -26.62
C PRO A 240 -9.39 -1.97 -27.56
N GLU A 241 -9.52 -1.76 -28.88
CA GLU A 241 -9.33 -2.80 -29.90
C GLU A 241 -7.89 -3.31 -29.97
N HIS A 242 -6.91 -2.53 -29.48
CA HIS A 242 -5.50 -2.92 -29.42
C HIS A 242 -5.15 -3.75 -28.17
N PHE A 243 -6.00 -3.79 -27.14
CA PHE A 243 -5.69 -4.49 -25.88
C PHE A 243 -5.38 -5.98 -26.05
N PRO A 244 -6.08 -6.75 -26.92
CA PRO A 244 -5.73 -8.14 -27.17
C PRO A 244 -4.33 -8.36 -27.75
N LEU A 245 -3.76 -7.35 -28.44
CA LEU A 245 -2.43 -7.43 -29.03
C LEU A 245 -1.31 -7.26 -27.98
N CYS A 246 -1.56 -6.50 -26.92
CA CYS A 246 -0.60 -6.27 -25.83
C CYS A 246 -0.55 -7.44 -24.83
N ASN A 247 -1.61 -8.25 -24.75
CA ASN A 247 -1.75 -9.33 -23.75
C ASN A 247 -1.31 -10.71 -24.24
N ARG A 248 -0.79 -10.83 -25.48
CA ARG A 248 -0.27 -12.11 -25.97
C ARG A 248 1.22 -12.20 -25.67
N LYS A 249 1.63 -13.18 -24.86
CA LYS A 249 3.01 -13.66 -24.86
C LYS A 249 3.40 -13.95 -26.33
N PRO A 250 4.61 -13.57 -26.78
CA PRO A 250 5.07 -14.01 -28.08
C PRO A 250 5.06 -15.54 -28.08
N LEU A 251 4.37 -16.12 -29.08
CA LEU A 251 4.50 -17.53 -29.40
C LEU A 251 5.99 -17.75 -29.74
N GLN A 252 6.69 -18.47 -28.87
CA GLN A 252 7.94 -19.14 -29.23
C GLN A 252 7.59 -20.48 -29.88
#